data_AF-A0A803LVY3-F1
#
_entry.id   AF-A0A803LVY3-F1
#
_cell.length_a   1.000
_cell.length_b   1.000
_cell.length_c   1.000
_cell.angle_alpha   90.00
_cell.angle_beta   90.00
_cell.angle_gamma   90.00
#
_symmetry.space_group_name_H-M   'P 1'
#
loop_
_entity.id
_entity.type
_entity.pdbx_description
1 polymer ?
#
loop_
_entity_poly.entity_id
_entity_poly.type
_entity_poly.pdbx_seq_one_letter_code
_entity_poly.pdbx_strand_id
1 'polypeptide(L)'
;MSWRISFLDLGFPTDCSYDIVGPNNIDPLPIGEYAAVTLMLFFGLKSIKDAWDLPTDDSKDENKDGSELGEYIKAEELVKASKRLTNPFEILWKSFCLVFFAEWGDRSMLATIALGVAQSPWGVASGAIVGHLVATSVAVLGGAFLAKYISEKLVGYLGGVLFLLFVVATFFGFF
;
A
#
# COMPACT_ATOMS: atom_id res chain seq x y z
N MET A 1 17.60 -6.29 10.18
CA MET A 1 18.33 -6.12 8.90
C MET A 1 18.57 -7.49 8.29
N SER A 2 17.48 -8.20 7.95
CA SER A 2 17.54 -9.53 7.35
C SER A 2 16.12 -9.90 6.90
N TRP A 3 15.69 -9.36 5.77
CA TRP A 3 14.49 -9.80 5.05
C TRP A 3 14.86 -10.56 3.77
N ARG A 4 16.12 -11.00 3.68
CA ARG A 4 16.69 -11.69 2.52
C ARG A 4 16.94 -13.17 2.85
N ILE A 5 15.93 -13.88 3.34
CA ILE A 5 16.06 -15.33 3.54
C ILE A 5 14.74 -16.01 3.14
N SER A 6 14.88 -16.94 2.18
CA SER A 6 13.96 -18.03 1.81
C SER A 6 13.11 -17.93 0.53
N PHE A 7 13.18 -16.87 -0.28
CA PHE A 7 12.50 -16.84 -1.59
C PHE A 7 13.41 -17.12 -2.80
N LEU A 8 14.72 -17.34 -2.59
CA LEU A 8 15.73 -17.39 -3.66
C LEU A 8 16.34 -18.79 -3.94
N ASP A 9 15.84 -19.86 -3.32
CA ASP A 9 16.34 -21.24 -3.53
C ASP A 9 15.42 -22.13 -4.39
N LEU A 10 14.53 -21.53 -5.17
CA LEU A 10 13.83 -22.22 -6.27
C LEU A 10 14.37 -21.72 -7.60
N GLY A 11 15.59 -22.14 -7.94
CA GLY A 11 16.05 -22.41 -9.31
C GLY A 11 15.60 -21.50 -10.46
N PHE A 12 15.36 -20.22 -10.22
CA PHE A 12 15.13 -19.23 -11.25
C PHE A 12 16.49 -18.63 -11.59
N PRO A 13 16.98 -18.80 -12.83
CA PRO A 13 18.22 -18.16 -13.25
C PRO A 13 18.08 -16.65 -13.06
N THR A 14 18.95 -16.08 -12.22
CA THR A 14 19.04 -14.65 -11.94
C THR A 14 19.71 -13.85 -13.08
N ASP A 15 19.83 -14.43 -14.28
CA ASP A 15 20.42 -13.80 -15.47
C ASP A 15 19.39 -13.65 -16.60
N CYS A 16 18.17 -13.22 -16.28
CA CYS A 16 17.16 -12.99 -17.32
C CYS A 16 16.15 -11.91 -16.93
N SER A 17 16.60 -10.66 -16.80
CA SER A 17 15.73 -9.47 -16.92
C SER A 17 16.53 -8.23 -17.33
N TYR A 18 17.36 -8.35 -18.38
CA TYR A 18 17.80 -7.20 -19.19
C TYR A 18 18.01 -7.54 -20.68
N ASP A 19 17.53 -8.69 -21.17
CA ASP A 19 17.68 -9.10 -22.57
C ASP A 19 16.38 -9.67 -23.17
N ILE A 20 15.28 -8.91 -23.06
CA ILE A 20 14.18 -9.00 -24.05
C ILE A 20 14.18 -7.69 -24.83
N VAL A 21 15.28 -7.43 -25.54
CA VAL A 21 15.36 -6.43 -26.60
C VAL A 21 14.92 -7.11 -27.90
N GLY A 22 13.63 -6.99 -28.21
CA GLY A 22 13.16 -7.19 -29.58
C GLY A 22 13.83 -6.13 -30.48
N PRO A 23 14.21 -6.48 -31.73
CA PRO A 23 14.93 -5.57 -32.63
C PRO A 23 13.99 -4.54 -33.26
N ASN A 24 13.32 -3.74 -32.43
CA ASN A 24 12.52 -2.58 -32.81
C ASN A 24 12.48 -1.58 -31.63
N ASN A 25 13.60 -0.88 -31.45
CA ASN A 25 13.68 0.54 -31.10
C ASN A 25 12.48 1.13 -30.33
N ILE A 26 12.39 0.85 -29.03
CA ILE A 26 12.08 1.82 -27.99
C ILE A 26 12.78 1.29 -26.73
N ASP A 27 13.96 1.82 -26.39
CA ASP A 27 14.47 1.64 -25.04
C ASP A 27 13.35 2.12 -24.09
N PRO A 28 12.81 1.29 -23.19
CA PRO A 28 11.88 1.79 -22.20
C PRO A 28 12.71 2.72 -21.34
N LEU A 29 12.66 4.02 -21.67
CA LEU A 29 13.23 5.08 -20.85
C LEU A 29 12.87 4.77 -19.40
N PRO A 30 13.76 5.02 -18.42
CA PRO A 30 13.53 4.81 -16.98
C PRO A 30 12.46 5.77 -16.40
N ILE A 31 11.37 5.98 -17.15
CA ILE A 31 10.16 6.70 -16.81
C ILE A 31 9.57 6.12 -15.52
N GLY A 32 9.64 4.80 -15.33
CA GLY A 32 9.16 4.17 -14.09
C GLY A 32 9.93 4.64 -12.85
N GLU A 33 11.26 4.67 -12.92
CA GLU A 33 12.13 5.10 -11.82
C GLU A 33 11.97 6.60 -11.55
N TYR A 34 12.00 7.42 -12.60
CA TYR A 34 11.81 8.87 -12.46
C TYR A 34 10.39 9.23 -11.99
N ALA A 35 9.36 8.51 -12.45
CA ALA A 35 7.99 8.71 -11.99
C ALA A 35 7.84 8.30 -10.52
N ALA A 36 8.40 7.16 -10.11
CA ALA A 36 8.38 6.71 -8.72
C ALA A 36 9.08 7.71 -7.79
N VAL A 37 10.27 8.18 -8.17
CA VAL A 37 11.03 9.20 -7.42
C VAL A 37 10.25 10.51 -7.32
N THR A 38 9.68 10.98 -8.43
CA THR A 38 8.90 12.24 -8.46
C THR A 38 7.65 12.14 -7.58
N LEU A 39 6.91 11.03 -7.67
CA LEU A 39 5.71 10.80 -6.88
C LEU A 39 6.04 10.64 -5.39
N MET A 40 7.04 9.85 -5.03
CA MET A 40 7.43 9.68 -3.63
C MET A 40 7.97 10.96 -3.01
N LEU A 41 8.71 11.77 -3.77
CA LEU A 41 9.18 13.07 -3.30
C LEU A 41 8.01 14.03 -3.08
N PHE A 42 7.05 14.08 -4.02
CA PHE A 42 5.85 14.89 -3.90
C PHE A 42 5.00 14.49 -2.68
N PHE A 43 4.69 13.20 -2.54
CA PHE A 43 3.93 12.68 -1.40
C PHE A 43 4.68 12.83 -0.07
N GLY A 44 6.00 12.62 -0.05
CA GLY A 44 6.82 12.77 1.15
C GLY A 44 6.83 14.21 1.66
N LEU A 45 7.04 15.19 0.77
CA LEU A 45 7.00 16.61 1.13
C LEU A 45 5.59 17.06 1.55
N LYS A 46 4.55 16.62 0.84
CA LYS A 46 3.15 16.87 1.21
C LYS A 46 2.83 16.31 2.60
N SER A 47 3.25 15.08 2.90
CA SER A 47 3.03 14.43 4.19
C SER A 47 3.72 15.15 5.36
N ILE A 48 4.93 15.69 5.16
CA ILE A 48 5.61 16.51 6.18
C ILE A 48 4.91 17.87 6.35
N LYS A 49 4.45 18.46 5.25
CA LYS A 49 3.72 19.74 5.29
C LYS A 49 2.39 19.59 6.03
N ASP A 50 1.62 18.56 5.73
CA ASP A 50 0.35 18.25 6.41
C ASP A 50 0.59 17.92 7.90
N ALA A 51 1.71 17.26 8.23
CA ALA A 51 2.12 17.02 9.62
C ALA A 51 2.43 18.31 10.40
N TRP A 52 2.97 19.34 9.72
CA TRP A 52 3.29 20.64 10.32
C TRP A 52 2.05 21.53 10.42
N ASP A 53 1.16 21.49 9.43
CA ASP A 53 -0.04 22.35 9.32
C ASP A 53 -1.15 21.96 10.31
N LEU A 54 -1.04 20.80 10.98
CA LEU A 54 -1.95 20.47 12.08
C LEU A 54 -1.88 21.58 13.15
N PRO A 55 -3.01 22.21 13.50
CA PRO A 55 -3.01 23.36 14.40
C PRO A 55 -2.44 22.97 15.76
N THR A 56 -1.36 23.62 16.18
CA THR A 56 -1.12 23.87 17.60
C THR A 56 -1.84 25.18 17.90
N ASP A 57 -2.85 25.11 18.75
CA ASP A 57 -3.63 26.21 19.36
C ASP A 57 -3.32 27.65 18.89
N ASP A 58 -4.39 28.31 18.45
CA ASP A 58 -4.51 29.72 18.06
C ASP A 58 -3.82 30.18 16.75
N SER A 59 -4.54 30.05 15.62
CA SER A 59 -4.93 31.17 14.73
C SER A 59 -5.40 30.64 13.36
N LYS A 60 -6.52 31.19 12.90
CA LYS A 60 -7.15 31.05 11.58
C LYS A 60 -6.14 31.01 10.42
N ASP A 61 -6.24 30.01 9.55
CA ASP A 61 -6.26 30.23 8.09
C ASP A 61 -6.99 29.07 7.41
N GLU A 62 -8.29 29.27 7.26
CA GLU A 62 -9.16 28.58 6.34
C GLU A 62 -8.80 29.06 4.93
N ASN A 63 -8.04 28.27 4.16
CA ASN A 63 -8.02 28.14 2.69
C ASN A 63 -6.66 27.65 2.19
N LYS A 64 -6.44 26.33 2.09
CA LYS A 64 -5.67 25.64 1.01
C LYS A 64 -5.44 24.17 1.39
N ASP A 65 -6.41 23.32 1.09
CA ASP A 65 -6.22 22.02 0.41
C ASP A 65 -7.56 21.25 0.46
N GLY A 66 -8.50 21.67 -0.38
CA GLY A 66 -9.83 21.05 -0.47
C GLY A 66 -9.87 19.74 -1.26
N SER A 67 -8.72 19.20 -1.69
CA SER A 67 -8.69 18.03 -2.57
C SER A 67 -8.85 16.73 -1.80
N GLU A 68 -8.06 16.51 -0.74
CA GLU A 68 -8.12 15.25 0.01
C GLU A 68 -9.23 15.24 1.05
N LEU A 69 -9.39 16.33 1.81
CA LEU A 69 -10.48 16.45 2.78
C LEU A 69 -11.87 16.32 2.09
N GLY A 70 -11.98 16.80 0.84
CA GLY A 70 -13.16 16.60 0.00
C GLY A 70 -13.37 15.15 -0.46
N GLU A 71 -12.29 14.40 -0.69
CA GLU A 71 -12.33 12.98 -1.05
C GLU A 71 -12.67 12.09 0.16
N TYR A 72 -12.14 12.40 1.36
CA TYR A 72 -12.51 11.75 2.62
C TYR A 72 -13.98 12.00 2.99
N ILE A 73 -14.47 13.24 2.87
CA ILE A 73 -15.88 13.56 3.11
C ILE A 73 -16.79 12.84 2.09
N LYS A 74 -16.35 12.71 0.83
CA LYS A 74 -17.06 11.89 -0.18
C LYS A 74 -17.06 10.42 0.19
N ALA A 75 -15.93 9.87 0.61
CA ALA A 75 -15.83 8.48 1.06
C ALA A 75 -16.73 8.23 2.27
N GLU A 76 -16.78 9.15 3.24
CA GLU A 76 -17.71 9.09 4.37
C GLU A 76 -19.17 9.19 3.91
N GLU A 77 -19.51 10.04 2.94
CA GLU A 77 -20.87 10.14 2.40
C GLU A 77 -21.27 8.88 1.64
N LEU A 78 -20.36 8.28 0.86
CA LEU A 78 -20.58 7.01 0.17
C LEU A 78 -20.69 5.85 1.15
N VAL A 79 -19.92 5.84 2.24
CA VAL A 79 -20.04 4.86 3.33
C VAL A 79 -21.35 5.04 4.09
N LYS A 80 -21.81 6.27 4.31
CA LYS A 80 -23.08 6.59 4.99
C LYS A 80 -24.29 6.28 4.10
N ALA A 81 -24.19 6.51 2.80
CA ALA A 81 -25.15 6.08 1.78
C ALA A 81 -25.14 4.54 1.65
N SER A 82 -23.97 3.90 1.71
CA SER A 82 -23.85 2.44 1.74
C SER A 82 -24.38 1.83 3.04
N LYS A 83 -24.29 2.54 4.17
CA LYS A 83 -24.95 2.17 5.44
C LYS A 83 -26.49 2.20 5.34
N ARG A 84 -27.04 2.95 4.38
CA ARG A 84 -28.49 2.97 4.08
C ARG A 84 -28.92 1.82 3.15
N LEU A 85 -28.00 1.14 2.49
CA LEU A 85 -28.25 -0.10 1.74
C LEU A 85 -28.08 -1.30 2.68
N THR A 86 -29.14 -1.52 3.46
CA THR A 86 -29.26 -2.51 4.55
C THR A 86 -29.36 -3.96 4.05
N ASN A 87 -28.62 -4.33 3.00
CA ASN A 87 -28.50 -5.72 2.58
C ASN A 87 -27.11 -6.23 2.96
N PRO A 88 -26.99 -7.21 3.88
CA PRO A 88 -25.68 -7.75 4.30
C PRO A 88 -24.89 -8.32 3.12
N PHE A 89 -25.59 -8.81 2.08
CA PHE A 89 -24.99 -9.30 0.85
C PHE A 89 -24.34 -8.19 0.00
N GLU A 90 -24.92 -6.99 -0.03
CA GLU A 90 -24.37 -5.88 -0.80
C GLU A 90 -23.10 -5.32 -0.16
N ILE A 91 -23.07 -5.28 1.17
CA ILE A 91 -21.87 -4.89 1.93
C ILE A 91 -20.77 -5.93 1.69
N LEU A 92 -21.09 -7.23 1.77
CA LEU A 92 -20.14 -8.31 1.51
C LEU A 92 -19.61 -8.25 0.08
N TRP A 93 -20.47 -8.00 -0.91
CA TRP A 93 -20.07 -7.87 -2.31
C TRP A 93 -19.16 -6.66 -2.55
N LYS A 94 -19.51 -5.49 -2.00
CA LYS A 94 -18.69 -4.28 -2.14
C LYS A 94 -17.33 -4.44 -1.48
N SER A 95 -17.27 -4.93 -0.24
CA SER A 95 -16.01 -5.16 0.45
C SER A 95 -15.17 -6.23 -0.26
N PHE A 96 -15.80 -7.30 -0.75
CA PHE A 96 -15.13 -8.32 -1.55
C PHE A 96 -14.54 -7.73 -2.83
N CYS A 97 -15.32 -7.00 -3.64
CA CYS A 97 -14.83 -6.39 -4.86
C CYS A 97 -13.70 -5.39 -4.58
N LEU A 98 -13.82 -4.56 -3.55
CA LEU A 98 -12.79 -3.58 -3.20
C LEU A 98 -11.47 -4.25 -2.82
N VAL A 99 -11.50 -5.27 -1.96
CA VAL A 99 -10.31 -6.04 -1.58
C VAL A 99 -9.78 -6.84 -2.77
N PHE A 100 -10.66 -7.46 -3.55
CA PHE A 100 -10.28 -8.24 -4.73
C PHE A 100 -9.55 -7.36 -5.75
N PHE A 101 -10.07 -6.18 -6.08
CA PHE A 101 -9.42 -5.25 -7.00
C PHE A 101 -8.13 -4.65 -6.42
N ALA A 102 -8.09 -4.37 -5.12
CA ALA A 102 -6.87 -3.88 -4.46
C ALA A 102 -5.74 -4.93 -4.50
N GLU A 103 -6.07 -6.21 -4.39
CA GLU A 103 -5.13 -7.33 -4.39
C GLU A 103 -5.03 -8.02 -5.76
N TRP A 104 -5.75 -7.53 -6.78
CA TRP A 104 -5.83 -8.23 -8.06
C TRP A 104 -4.49 -8.18 -8.77
N GLY A 105 -3.86 -9.34 -8.90
CA GLY A 105 -2.55 -9.45 -9.52
C GLY A 105 -1.38 -9.10 -8.61
N ASP A 106 -1.58 -9.02 -7.28
CA ASP A 106 -0.46 -8.97 -6.36
C ASP A 106 0.33 -10.29 -6.37
N ARG A 107 1.61 -10.20 -6.03
CA ARG A 107 2.52 -11.36 -5.94
C ARG A 107 2.00 -12.41 -4.97
N SER A 108 1.28 -12.01 -3.93
CA SER A 108 0.63 -12.93 -2.99
C SER A 108 -0.41 -13.83 -3.68
N MET A 109 -1.19 -13.31 -4.64
CA MET A 109 -2.18 -14.07 -5.40
C MET A 109 -1.50 -15.10 -6.32
N LEU A 110 -0.46 -14.69 -7.04
CA LEU A 110 0.33 -15.61 -7.89
C LEU A 110 1.06 -16.67 -7.07
N ALA A 111 1.63 -16.29 -5.93
CA ALA A 111 2.27 -17.22 -5.00
C ALA A 111 1.28 -18.27 -4.46
N THR A 112 0.05 -17.86 -4.17
CA THR A 112 -1.01 -18.76 -3.68
C THR A 112 -1.44 -19.75 -4.76
N ILE A 113 -1.56 -19.32 -6.02
CA ILE A 113 -1.88 -20.20 -7.16
C ILE A 113 -0.72 -21.19 -7.40
N ALA A 114 0.52 -20.71 -7.43
CA ALA A 114 1.70 -21.55 -7.61
C ALA A 114 1.83 -22.61 -6.49
N LEU A 115 1.61 -22.21 -5.23
CA LEU A 115 1.64 -23.12 -4.09
C LEU A 115 0.46 -24.09 -4.09
N GLY A 116 -0.72 -23.65 -4.51
CA GLY A 116 -1.92 -24.49 -4.65
C GLY A 116 -1.80 -25.53 -5.76
N VAL A 117 -0.95 -25.31 -6.76
CA VAL A 117 -0.58 -26.31 -7.77
C VAL A 117 0.50 -27.26 -7.24
N ALA A 118 1.43 -26.78 -6.41
CA ALA A 118 2.53 -27.58 -5.85
C ALA A 118 2.13 -28.46 -4.64
N GLN A 119 1.05 -28.11 -3.93
CA GLN A 119 0.56 -28.77 -2.70
C GLN A 119 -0.96 -28.96 -2.75
N SER A 120 -1.54 -29.63 -1.73
CA SER A 120 -2.99 -29.79 -1.67
C SER A 120 -3.71 -28.41 -1.61
N PRO A 121 -4.65 -28.09 -2.53
CA PRO A 121 -5.31 -26.79 -2.59
C PRO A 121 -6.05 -26.41 -1.30
N TRP A 122 -6.60 -27.40 -0.58
CA TRP A 122 -7.30 -27.20 0.70
C TRP A 122 -6.37 -26.79 1.85
N GLY A 123 -5.13 -27.31 1.87
CA GLY A 123 -4.14 -26.89 2.87
C GLY A 123 -3.70 -25.44 2.65
N VAL A 124 -3.48 -25.06 1.40
CA VAL A 124 -3.08 -23.69 1.03
C VAL A 124 -4.19 -22.68 1.32
N ALA A 125 -5.43 -23.00 0.94
CA ALA A 125 -6.58 -22.13 1.18
C ALA A 125 -6.82 -21.90 2.69
N SER A 126 -6.82 -22.96 3.50
CA SER A 126 -7.02 -22.84 4.95
C SER A 126 -5.89 -22.09 5.63
N GLY A 127 -4.63 -22.33 5.24
CA GLY A 127 -3.48 -21.60 5.74
C GLY A 127 -3.52 -20.10 5.41
N ALA A 128 -3.89 -19.75 4.17
CA ALA A 128 -4.03 -18.35 3.75
C ALA A 128 -5.13 -17.61 4.54
N ILE A 129 -6.29 -18.25 4.74
CA ILE A 129 -7.40 -17.66 5.52
C ILE A 129 -6.97 -17.41 6.97
N VAL A 130 -6.36 -18.41 7.62
CA VAL A 130 -5.92 -18.28 9.02
C VAL A 130 -4.82 -17.23 9.14
N GLY A 131 -3.82 -17.26 8.25
CA GLY A 131 -2.74 -16.28 8.24
C GLY A 131 -3.26 -14.86 8.05
N HIS A 132 -4.18 -14.65 7.11
CA HIS A 132 -4.77 -13.35 6.83
C HIS A 132 -5.64 -12.84 8.01
N LEU A 133 -6.40 -13.73 8.66
CA LEU A 133 -7.17 -13.39 9.86
C LEU A 133 -6.28 -12.97 11.03
N VAL A 134 -5.18 -13.69 11.26
CA VAL A 134 -4.22 -13.35 12.31
C VAL A 134 -3.53 -12.02 12.00
N ALA A 135 -3.05 -11.84 10.77
CA ALA A 135 -2.43 -10.59 10.35
C ALA A 135 -3.38 -9.39 10.51
N THR A 136 -4.63 -9.53 10.09
CA THR A 136 -5.66 -8.48 10.23
C THR A 136 -5.95 -8.20 11.70
N SER A 137 -6.06 -9.24 12.53
CA SER A 137 -6.31 -9.06 13.97
C SER A 137 -5.18 -8.30 14.66
N VAL A 138 -3.93 -8.63 14.33
CA VAL A 138 -2.75 -7.92 14.85
C VAL A 138 -2.71 -6.48 14.34
N ALA A 139 -3.00 -6.24 13.06
CA ALA A 139 -3.03 -4.90 12.49
C ALA A 139 -4.11 -4.02 13.14
N VAL A 140 -5.31 -4.55 13.39
CA VAL A 140 -6.40 -3.79 14.01
C VAL A 140 -6.12 -3.51 15.48
N LEU A 141 -5.67 -4.50 16.25
CA LEU A 141 -5.34 -4.32 17.67
C LEU A 141 -4.11 -3.43 17.85
N GLY A 142 -3.08 -3.65 17.04
CA GLY A 142 -1.86 -2.85 17.02
C GLY A 142 -2.16 -1.41 16.60
N GLY A 143 -2.94 -1.22 15.54
CA GLY A 143 -3.36 0.09 15.05
C GLY A 143 -4.21 0.85 16.08
N ALA A 144 -5.16 0.18 16.74
CA ALA A 144 -5.97 0.80 17.79
C ALA A 144 -5.15 1.20 19.03
N PHE A 145 -4.14 0.40 19.39
CA PHE A 145 -3.22 0.72 20.48
C PHE A 145 -2.28 1.87 20.10
N LEU A 146 -1.79 1.88 18.87
CA LEU A 146 -0.92 2.92 18.33
C LEU A 146 -1.65 4.26 18.22
N ALA A 147 -2.89 4.27 17.72
CA ALA A 147 -3.74 5.45 17.62
C ALA A 147 -4.06 6.10 18.97
N LYS A 148 -4.06 5.31 20.07
CA LYS A 148 -4.23 5.83 21.43
C LYS A 148 -2.99 6.52 21.98
N TYR A 149 -1.80 6.19 21.47
CA TYR A 149 -0.53 6.65 22.04
C TYR A 149 0.20 7.67 21.15
N ILE A 150 -0.10 7.68 19.84
CA ILE A 150 0.60 8.50 18.85
C ILE A 150 -0.33 9.62 18.35
N SER A 151 0.16 10.86 18.41
CA SER A 151 -0.49 12.03 17.81
C SER A 151 -0.47 11.92 16.29
N GLU A 152 -1.55 12.31 15.62
CA GLU A 152 -1.67 12.32 14.14
C GLU A 152 -0.49 13.02 13.45
N LYS A 153 0.10 14.03 14.11
CA LYS A 153 1.32 14.71 13.67
C LYS A 153 2.52 13.77 13.51
N LEU A 154 2.70 12.84 14.45
CA LEU A 154 3.81 11.88 14.41
C LEU A 154 3.63 10.85 13.30
N VAL A 155 2.41 10.38 13.05
CA VAL A 155 2.13 9.44 11.94
C VAL A 155 2.44 10.09 10.61
N GLY A 156 1.97 11.32 10.39
CA GLY A 156 2.27 12.09 9.19
C GLY A 156 3.78 12.31 9.02
N TYR A 157 4.47 12.71 10.10
CA TYR A 157 5.92 12.93 10.04
C TYR A 157 6.70 11.65 9.72
N LEU A 158 6.37 10.52 10.37
CA LEU A 158 6.98 9.22 10.11
C LEU A 158 6.74 8.75 8.66
N GLY A 159 5.53 8.93 8.14
CA GLY A 159 5.19 8.62 6.75
C GLY A 159 6.01 9.45 5.76
N GLY A 160 6.05 10.76 5.95
CA GLY A 160 6.82 11.67 5.11
C GLY A 160 8.33 11.40 5.13
N VAL A 161 8.91 11.15 6.31
CA VAL A 161 10.32 10.76 6.43
C VAL A 161 10.59 9.43 5.73
N LEU A 162 9.69 8.44 5.86
CA LEU A 162 9.85 7.15 5.21
C LEU A 162 9.82 7.27 3.68
N PHE A 163 8.92 8.08 3.12
CA PHE A 163 8.91 8.37 1.68
C PHE A 163 10.21 9.03 1.21
N LEU A 164 10.75 9.97 2.00
CA LEU A 164 12.01 10.64 1.67
C LEU A 164 13.20 9.67 1.72
N LEU A 165 13.21 8.75 2.68
CA LEU A 165 14.19 7.66 2.73
C LEU A 165 14.10 6.75 1.50
N PHE A 166 12.90 6.40 1.04
CA PHE A 166 12.73 5.64 -0.19
C PHE A 166 13.25 6.38 -1.42
N VAL A 167 12.98 7.69 -1.53
CA VAL A 167 13.53 8.52 -2.62
C VAL A 167 15.06 8.45 -2.65
N VAL A 168 15.71 8.60 -1.48
CA VAL A 168 17.18 8.49 -1.39
C VAL A 168 17.63 7.08 -1.74
N ALA A 169 16.97 6.04 -1.24
CA ALA A 169 17.33 4.65 -1.54
C ALA A 169 17.23 4.31 -3.04
N THR A 170 16.18 4.75 -3.71
CA THR A 170 16.01 4.61 -5.16
C THR A 170 17.06 5.43 -5.91
N PHE A 171 17.36 6.65 -5.48
CA PHE A 171 18.38 7.48 -6.12
C PHE A 171 19.80 6.88 -6.03
N PHE A 172 20.11 6.19 -4.94
CA PHE A 172 21.37 5.46 -4.78
C PHE A 172 21.39 4.10 -5.51
N GLY A 173 20.31 3.72 -6.20
CA GLY A 173 20.21 2.45 -6.93
C GLY A 173 20.18 1.23 -6.02
N PHE A 174 19.72 1.38 -4.77
CA PHE A 174 19.53 0.24 -3.87
C PHE A 174 18.30 -0.61 -4.25
N PHE A 175 17.41 -0.06 -5.08
CA PHE A 175 16.12 -0.61 -5.48
C PHE A 175 15.92 -0.39 -6.98
#